data_AF-A0A067PIB3-F1
#
_entry.id   AF-A0A067PIB3-F1
#
_cell.length_a   1.000
_cell.length_b   1.000
_cell.length_c   1.000
_cell.angle_alpha   90.00
_cell.angle_beta   90.00
_cell.angle_gamma   90.00
#
_symmetry.space_group_name_H-M   'P 1'
#
loop_
_entity.id
_entity.type
_entity.pdbx_description
1 polymer ?
#
loop_
_entity_poly.entity_id
_entity_poly.type
_entity_poly.pdbx_seq_one_letter_code
_entity_poly.pdbx_strand_id
1 'polypeptide(L)'
;DILMRILSHTDPCDIIRLRMCCRSLFEASVQRVVWMDAIRRIACKSTWNLSVFQTDKMSLVELQHVATSARRFLSRVRRSLNAGHELMPPIATRLLNLDDPLLAPHDARRDKFRLVPGGRFLITAKAKSVVELWDLG
;
A
#
# COMPACT_ATOMS: atom_id res chain seq x y z
N ASP A 1 11.02 25.62 -11.77
CA ASP A 1 11.08 25.54 -10.30
C ASP A 1 9.70 25.69 -9.66
N ILE A 2 9.05 26.86 -9.75
CA ILE A 2 7.78 27.16 -9.06
C ILE A 2 6.64 26.15 -9.29
N LEU A 3 6.46 25.64 -10.51
CA LEU A 3 5.43 24.65 -10.82
C LEU A 3 5.63 23.34 -10.05
N MET A 4 6.88 22.88 -9.91
CA MET A 4 7.17 21.68 -9.11
C MET A 4 6.81 21.92 -7.64
N ARG A 5 7.12 23.12 -7.11
CA ARG A 5 6.82 23.47 -5.73
C ARG A 5 5.32 23.52 -5.46
N ILE A 6 4.53 24.06 -6.39
CA ILE A 6 3.06 24.04 -6.33
C ILE A 6 2.57 22.58 -6.34
N LEU A 7 2.98 21.79 -7.33
CA LEU A 7 2.54 20.40 -7.47
C LEU A 7 2.94 19.53 -6.27
N SER A 8 4.08 19.81 -5.63
CA SER A 8 4.54 19.12 -4.42
C SER A 8 3.61 19.34 -3.22
N HIS A 9 2.67 20.29 -3.30
CA HIS A 9 1.63 20.55 -2.30
C HIS A 9 0.22 20.12 -2.76
N THR A 10 0.06 19.62 -3.98
CA THR A 10 -1.24 19.21 -4.55
C THR A 10 -1.59 17.74 -4.25
N ASP A 11 -2.87 17.36 -4.22
CA ASP A 11 -3.27 15.94 -4.10
C ASP A 11 -2.70 15.11 -5.28
N PRO A 12 -2.19 13.89 -5.04
CA PRO A 12 -1.62 13.05 -6.08
C PRO A 12 -2.50 12.88 -7.33
N CYS A 13 -3.82 12.76 -7.16
CA CYS A 13 -4.71 12.58 -8.30
C CYS A 13 -4.97 13.90 -9.03
N ASP A 14 -4.90 15.03 -8.35
CA ASP A 14 -4.99 16.34 -9.00
C ASP A 14 -3.72 16.66 -9.76
N ILE A 15 -2.54 16.19 -9.32
CA ILE A 15 -1.30 16.26 -10.11
C ILE A 15 -1.47 15.55 -11.46
N ILE A 16 -2.11 14.37 -11.49
CA ILE A 16 -2.42 13.64 -12.74
C ILE A 16 -3.37 14.43 -13.63
N ARG A 17 -4.37 15.11 -13.05
CA ARG A 17 -5.32 15.92 -13.82
C ARG A 17 -4.64 17.17 -14.40
N LEU A 18 -3.86 17.88 -13.59
CA LEU A 18 -3.12 19.07 -13.99
C LEU A 18 -2.10 18.79 -15.10
N ARG A 19 -1.49 17.59 -15.10
CA ARG A 19 -0.59 17.12 -16.17
C ARG A 19 -1.25 17.20 -17.55
N MET A 20 -2.57 17.01 -17.64
CA MET A 20 -3.30 17.00 -18.90
C MET A 20 -3.67 18.41 -19.40
N CYS A 21 -3.42 19.46 -18.62
CA CYS A 21 -3.86 20.81 -18.95
C CYS A 21 -2.88 21.53 -19.91
N CYS A 22 -1.57 21.39 -19.70
CA CYS A 22 -0.57 22.02 -20.57
C CYS A 22 0.81 21.36 -20.46
N ARG A 23 1.70 21.67 -21.42
CA ARG A 23 3.05 21.11 -21.50
C ARG A 23 3.90 21.43 -20.26
N SER A 24 3.86 22.65 -19.75
CA SER A 24 4.67 23.03 -18.58
C SER A 24 4.23 22.28 -17.31
N LEU A 25 2.92 22.08 -17.12
CA LEU A 25 2.39 21.24 -16.04
C LEU A 25 2.75 19.78 -16.25
N PHE A 26 2.71 19.31 -17.49
CA PHE A 26 3.17 17.96 -17.83
C PHE A 26 4.62 17.76 -17.41
N GLU A 27 5.54 18.59 -17.88
CA GLU A 27 6.98 18.51 -17.62
C GLU A 27 7.30 18.62 -16.12
N ALA A 28 6.60 19.49 -15.38
CA ALA A 28 6.76 19.60 -13.93
C ALA A 28 6.21 18.36 -13.19
N SER A 29 5.08 17.82 -13.65
CA SER A 29 4.41 16.69 -12.99
C SER A 29 5.13 15.34 -13.19
N VAL A 30 6.03 15.21 -14.16
CA VAL A 30 6.82 13.98 -14.35
C VAL A 30 8.12 13.99 -13.54
N GLN A 31 8.40 15.07 -12.81
CA GLN A 31 9.57 15.16 -11.95
C GLN A 31 9.41 14.26 -10.72
N ARG A 32 10.42 13.42 -10.48
CA ARG A 32 10.43 12.43 -9.39
C ARG A 32 10.22 13.07 -8.02
N VAL A 33 10.79 14.26 -7.79
CA VAL A 33 10.69 15.01 -6.53
C VAL A 33 9.25 15.30 -6.13
N VAL A 34 8.38 15.65 -7.09
CA VAL A 34 6.96 15.95 -6.85
C VAL A 34 6.24 14.75 -6.23
N TRP A 35 6.55 13.55 -6.71
CA TRP A 35 5.93 12.32 -6.21
C TRP A 35 6.52 11.83 -4.90
N MET A 36 7.82 12.02 -4.68
CA MET A 36 8.44 11.75 -3.38
C MET A 36 7.82 12.64 -2.30
N ASP A 37 7.63 13.93 -2.57
CA ASP A 37 7.00 14.85 -1.62
C ASP A 37 5.53 14.53 -1.39
N ALA A 38 4.80 14.10 -2.43
CA ALA A 38 3.43 13.60 -2.27
C ALA A 38 3.36 12.38 -1.34
N ILE A 39 4.25 11.41 -1.50
CA ILE A 39 4.31 10.20 -0.64
C ILE A 39 4.69 10.58 0.79
N ARG A 40 5.69 11.45 0.98
CA ARG A 40 6.08 11.94 2.31
C ARG A 40 4.91 12.57 3.04
N ARG A 41 4.13 13.43 2.37
CA ARG A 41 2.94 14.06 2.96
C ARG A 41 1.85 13.07 3.32
N ILE A 42 1.60 12.05 2.50
CA ILE A 42 0.63 10.99 2.82
C ILE A 42 1.08 10.24 4.06
N ALA A 43 2.36 9.87 4.11
CA ALA A 43 2.89 9.15 5.25
C ALA A 43 2.83 9.96 6.54
N CYS A 44 3.21 11.24 6.53
CA CYS A 44 3.08 12.11 7.71
C CYS A 44 1.64 12.24 8.23
N LYS A 45 0.63 12.03 7.37
CA LYS A 45 -0.79 12.05 7.75
C LYS A 45 -1.35 10.70 8.17
N SER A 46 -0.58 9.62 8.02
CA SER A 46 -1.03 8.26 8.29
C SER A 46 -0.15 7.60 9.35
N THR A 47 -0.60 6.49 9.92
CA THR A 47 0.22 5.64 10.79
C THR A 47 1.24 4.80 9.99
N TRP A 48 1.40 5.07 8.69
CA TRP A 48 2.31 4.36 7.82
C TRP A 48 3.75 4.85 8.01
N ASN A 49 4.66 3.95 8.36
CA ASN A 49 6.10 4.24 8.37
C ASN A 49 6.69 4.24 6.95
N LEU A 50 7.21 5.39 6.49
CA LEU A 50 7.87 5.54 5.18
C LEU A 50 9.00 4.54 4.96
N SER A 51 9.65 4.08 6.03
CA SER A 51 10.73 3.09 5.98
C SER A 51 10.32 1.77 5.34
N VAL A 52 9.02 1.47 5.25
CA VAL A 52 8.48 0.30 4.54
C VAL A 52 8.65 0.44 3.03
N PHE A 53 8.69 1.67 2.51
CA PHE A 53 8.89 1.93 1.10
C PHE A 53 10.32 2.40 0.84
N GLN A 54 11.11 1.58 0.14
CA GLN A 54 12.41 2.00 -0.41
C GLN A 54 12.20 2.99 -1.57
N THR A 55 11.62 4.16 -1.26
CA THR A 55 11.19 5.16 -2.26
C THR A 55 12.35 5.60 -3.16
N ASP A 56 13.57 5.58 -2.64
CA ASP A 56 14.81 5.89 -3.38
C ASP A 56 15.03 4.98 -4.59
N LYS A 57 14.59 3.72 -4.52
CA LYS A 57 14.76 2.72 -5.59
C LYS A 57 13.57 2.63 -6.54
N MET A 58 12.44 3.24 -6.21
CA MET A 58 11.22 3.15 -7.01
C MET A 58 11.36 3.93 -8.34
N SER A 59 10.84 3.40 -9.43
CA SER A 59 10.60 4.14 -10.66
C SER A 59 9.55 5.24 -10.46
N LEU A 60 9.48 6.21 -11.39
CA LEU A 60 8.44 7.24 -11.38
C LEU A 60 7.02 6.65 -11.40
N VAL A 61 6.82 5.56 -12.14
CA VAL A 61 5.53 4.85 -12.25
C VAL A 61 5.15 4.24 -10.90
N GLU A 62 6.11 3.62 -10.21
CA GLU A 62 5.88 3.06 -8.87
C GLU A 62 5.56 4.15 -7.85
N LEU A 63 6.27 5.29 -7.88
CA LEU A 63 5.94 6.41 -7.00
C LEU A 63 4.52 6.94 -7.24
N GLN A 64 4.14 7.11 -8.51
CA GLN A 64 2.78 7.51 -8.90
C GLN A 64 1.74 6.50 -8.42
N HIS A 65 2.04 5.21 -8.56
CA HIS A 65 1.19 4.13 -8.11
C HIS A 65 0.98 4.19 -6.60
N VAL A 66 2.07 4.27 -5.81
CA VAL A 66 2.01 4.34 -4.35
C VAL A 66 1.22 5.57 -3.89
N ALA A 67 1.54 6.75 -4.44
CA ALA A 67 0.87 8.00 -4.08
C ALA A 67 -0.65 7.98 -4.35
N THR A 68 -1.11 7.22 -5.35
CA THR A 68 -2.54 7.14 -5.73
C THR A 68 -3.26 5.89 -5.24
N SER A 69 -2.52 4.94 -4.64
CA SER A 69 -2.99 3.58 -4.30
C SER A 69 -4.23 3.58 -3.41
N ALA A 70 -4.22 4.35 -2.33
CA ALA A 70 -5.34 4.43 -1.39
C ALA A 70 -6.63 4.91 -2.06
N ARG A 71 -6.56 5.97 -2.88
CA ARG A 71 -7.72 6.49 -3.60
C ARG A 71 -8.21 5.51 -4.66
N ARG A 72 -7.31 4.84 -5.37
CA ARG A 72 -7.65 3.78 -6.34
C ARG A 72 -8.35 2.61 -5.66
N PHE A 73 -7.85 2.17 -4.51
CA PHE A 73 -8.47 1.12 -3.70
C PHE A 73 -9.88 1.53 -3.25
N LEU A 74 -10.03 2.71 -2.64
CA LEU A 74 -11.34 3.22 -2.22
C LEU A 74 -12.31 3.38 -3.41
N SER A 75 -11.82 3.80 -4.57
CA SER A 75 -12.63 3.89 -5.78
C SER A 75 -13.13 2.52 -6.24
N ARG A 76 -12.30 1.47 -6.13
CA ARG A 76 -12.70 0.09 -6.45
C ARG A 76 -13.75 -0.42 -5.48
N VAL A 77 -13.54 -0.21 -4.18
CA VAL A 77 -14.49 -0.58 -3.12
C VAL A 77 -15.84 0.10 -3.35
N ARG A 78 -15.86 1.43 -3.54
CA ARG A 78 -17.09 2.19 -3.79
C ARG A 78 -17.82 1.70 -5.05
N ARG A 79 -17.08 1.42 -6.13
CA ARG A 79 -17.69 0.89 -7.35
C ARG A 79 -18.32 -0.48 -7.13
N SER A 80 -17.68 -1.36 -6.35
CA SER A 80 -18.22 -2.68 -6.00
C SER A 80 -19.50 -2.56 -5.18
N LEU A 81 -19.51 -1.68 -4.17
CA LEU A 81 -20.69 -1.42 -3.34
C LEU A 81 -21.85 -0.86 -4.16
N ASN A 82 -21.57 0.10 -5.04
CA ASN A 82 -22.59 0.70 -5.91
C ASN A 82 -23.17 -0.30 -6.93
N ALA A 83 -22.42 -1.33 -7.29
CA ALA A 83 -22.88 -2.42 -8.16
C ALA A 83 -23.71 -3.47 -7.39
N GLY A 84 -23.91 -3.31 -6.07
CA GLY A 84 -24.65 -4.25 -5.25
C GLY A 84 -23.86 -5.52 -4.87
N HIS A 85 -22.54 -5.54 -5.06
CA HIS A 85 -21.74 -6.68 -4.64
C HIS A 85 -21.54 -6.69 -3.12
N GLU A 86 -21.94 -7.78 -2.48
CA GLU A 86 -21.72 -8.00 -1.04
C GLU A 86 -20.24 -8.20 -0.69
N LEU A 87 -19.47 -8.80 -1.61
CA LEU A 87 -18.05 -9.08 -1.45
C LEU A 87 -17.26 -8.61 -2.66
N MET A 88 -16.09 -8.03 -2.41
CA MET A 88 -15.14 -7.71 -3.47
C MET A 88 -14.24 -8.93 -3.71
N PRO A 89 -14.14 -9.46 -4.94
CA PRO A 89 -13.28 -10.60 -5.20
C PRO A 89 -11.81 -10.22 -4.93
N PRO A 90 -11.03 -11.10 -4.27
CA PRO A 90 -9.62 -10.86 -4.04
C PRO A 90 -8.86 -10.79 -5.37
N ILE A 91 -7.86 -9.92 -5.45
CA ILE A 91 -6.96 -9.85 -6.63
C ILE A 91 -6.11 -11.11 -6.72
N ALA A 92 -5.70 -11.65 -5.58
CA ALA A 92 -4.97 -12.90 -5.47
C ALA A 92 -5.30 -13.59 -4.15
N THR A 93 -5.40 -14.91 -4.19
CA THR A 93 -5.53 -15.76 -2.99
C THR A 93 -4.26 -16.60 -2.88
N ARG A 94 -3.60 -16.55 -1.73
CA ARG A 94 -2.45 -17.39 -1.40
C ARG A 94 -2.81 -18.27 -0.21
N LEU A 95 -2.57 -19.58 -0.33
CA LEU A 95 -2.71 -20.51 0.78
C LEU A 95 -1.36 -20.59 1.50
N LEU A 96 -1.37 -20.27 2.79
CA LEU A 96 -0.19 -20.41 3.64
C LEU A 96 -0.28 -21.77 4.33
N ASN A 97 0.62 -22.68 3.97
CA ASN A 97 0.80 -23.93 4.71
C ASN A 97 1.59 -23.62 5.95
N LEU A 98 0.87 -23.48 7.05
CA LEU A 98 1.44 -23.12 8.32
C LEU A 98 1.69 -24.37 9.20
N ASP A 99 1.55 -25.58 8.64
CA ASP A 99 1.76 -26.82 9.37
C ASP A 99 3.25 -27.06 9.59
N ASP A 100 3.62 -27.33 10.84
CA ASP A 100 4.96 -27.70 11.22
C ASP A 100 5.00 -29.23 11.36
N PRO A 101 5.76 -29.96 10.53
CA PRO A 101 5.81 -31.42 10.57
C PRO A 101 6.38 -31.97 11.89
N LEU A 102 6.96 -31.11 12.73
CA LEU A 102 7.53 -31.49 14.04
C LEU A 102 6.56 -31.31 15.22
N LEU A 103 5.39 -30.71 15.02
CA LEU A 103 4.40 -30.48 16.08
C LEU A 103 3.23 -31.48 15.96
N ALA A 104 2.99 -32.23 17.02
CA ALA A 104 1.87 -33.17 17.12
C ALA A 104 0.53 -32.45 16.85
N PRO A 105 -0.44 -33.11 16.19
CA PRO A 105 -1.69 -32.50 15.71
C PRO A 105 -2.57 -31.88 16.80
N HIS A 106 -2.32 -32.20 18.07
CA HIS A 106 -3.03 -31.62 19.22
C HIS A 106 -2.56 -30.21 19.62
N ASP A 107 -1.40 -29.73 19.16
CA ASP A 107 -0.83 -28.41 19.48
C ASP A 107 -0.95 -27.38 18.33
N ALA A 108 -1.57 -27.77 17.20
CA ALA A 108 -1.59 -26.99 15.97
C ALA A 108 -2.59 -25.80 15.98
N ARG A 109 -3.37 -25.64 17.06
CA ARG A 109 -4.33 -24.53 17.17
C ARG A 109 -3.58 -23.22 17.37
N ARG A 110 -3.53 -22.41 16.31
CA ARG A 110 -3.10 -21.02 16.37
C ARG A 110 -4.24 -20.18 16.89
N ASP A 111 -4.07 -19.59 18.06
CA ASP A 111 -5.13 -18.84 18.71
C ASP A 111 -5.21 -17.39 18.23
N LYS A 112 -4.12 -16.84 17.67
CA LYS A 112 -4.06 -15.43 17.28
C LYS A 112 -3.25 -15.20 16.00
N PHE A 113 -3.84 -14.41 15.12
CA PHE A 113 -3.24 -13.89 13.90
C PHE A 113 -3.34 -12.37 13.91
N ARG A 114 -2.27 -11.67 13.53
CA ARG A 114 -2.29 -10.21 13.37
C ARG A 114 -1.54 -9.81 12.11
N LEU A 115 -2.25 -9.20 11.18
CA LEU A 115 -1.63 -8.56 10.03
C LEU A 115 -1.04 -7.22 10.46
N VAL A 116 0.24 -7.01 10.18
CA VAL A 116 0.92 -5.74 10.46
C VAL A 116 0.36 -4.67 9.51
N PRO A 117 0.11 -3.43 9.99
CA PRO A 117 -0.27 -2.32 9.12
C PRO A 117 0.65 -2.22 7.90
N GLY A 118 0.05 -2.15 6.71
CA GLY A 118 0.75 -2.26 5.42
C GLY A 118 0.61 -3.64 4.74
N GLY A 119 0.17 -4.67 5.46
CA GLY A 119 -0.28 -5.94 4.88
C GLY A 119 0.81 -6.91 4.42
N ARG A 120 2.09 -6.51 4.47
CA ARG A 120 3.22 -7.35 4.08
C ARG A 120 3.56 -8.42 5.12
N PHE A 121 3.48 -8.10 6.41
CA PHE A 121 3.89 -9.02 7.45
C PHE A 121 2.68 -9.57 8.22
N LEU A 122 2.69 -10.87 8.48
CA LEU A 122 1.72 -11.54 9.33
C LEU A 122 2.42 -12.08 10.58
N ILE A 123 1.86 -11.78 11.74
CA ILE A 123 2.32 -12.33 13.02
C ILE A 123 1.35 -13.42 13.44
N THR A 124 1.86 -14.60 13.77
CA THR A 124 1.06 -15.71 14.30
C THR A 124 1.58 -16.16 15.66
N ALA A 125 0.68 -16.47 16.60
CA ALA A 125 1.04 -17.00 17.91
C ALA A 125 0.49 -18.42 18.11
N LYS A 126 1.33 -19.32 18.60
CA LYS A 126 0.98 -20.70 18.98
C LYS A 126 0.84 -20.85 20.49
N ALA A 127 0.13 -21.88 20.95
CA ALA A 127 -0.16 -22.15 22.37
C ALA A 127 1.10 -22.22 23.28
N LYS A 128 2.27 -22.59 22.73
CA LYS A 128 3.55 -22.68 23.46
C LYS A 128 4.35 -21.37 23.51
N SER A 129 3.69 -20.21 23.42
CA SER A 129 4.33 -18.88 23.42
C SER A 129 5.30 -18.63 22.26
N VAL A 130 5.20 -19.41 21.18
CA VAL A 130 5.99 -19.17 19.96
C VAL A 130 5.29 -18.11 19.12
N VAL A 131 6.01 -17.05 18.79
CA VAL A 131 5.58 -16.00 17.88
C VAL A 131 6.36 -16.14 16.59
N GLU A 132 5.65 -16.30 15.48
CA GLU A 132 6.22 -16.40 14.13
C GLU A 132 5.92 -15.12 13.36
N LEU A 133 6.91 -14.62 12.63
CA LEU A 133 6.77 -13.50 11.70
C LEU A 133 6.89 -14.03 10.28
N TRP A 134 5.87 -13.79 9.48
CA TRP A 134 5.79 -14.23 8.08
C TRP A 134 5.91 -13.02 7.17
N ASP A 135 6.75 -13.10 6.14
CA ASP A 135 6.77 -12.14 5.02
C ASP A 135 5.82 -12.66 3.92
N LEU A 136 4.73 -11.92 3.70
CA LEU A 136 3.72 -12.23 2.68
C LEU A 136 4.05 -11.61 1.31
N GLY A 137 5.18 -10.90 1.20
CA GLY A 137 5.67 -10.29 -0.04
C GLY A 137 6.15 -11.31 -1.05
#